data_AF-T2JJD2-F1
#
_entry.id   AF-T2JJD2-F1
#
_cell.length_a   1.000
_cell.length_b   1.000
_cell.length_c   1.000
_cell.angle_alpha   90.00
_cell.angle_beta   90.00
_cell.angle_gamma   90.00
#
_symmetry.space_group_name_H-M   'P 1'
#
loop_
_entity.id
_entity.type
_entity.pdbx_description
1 polymer ?
#
loop_
_entity_poly.entity_id
_entity_poly.type
_entity_poly.pdbx_seq_one_letter_code
_entity_poly.pdbx_strand_id
1 'polypeptide(L)' 'MKEIERYYRVLGLEVGASLEDINEAYRDLAFIWHPDRLPKTMKDCWPKQWLS' A
#
# COMPACT_ATOMS: atom_id res chain seq x y z
N MET A 1 -23.15 -6.80 -5.87
CA MET A 1 -22.89 -5.37 -6.13
C MET A 1 -22.10 -4.68 -5.01
N LYS A 2 -22.28 -5.05 -3.74
CA LYS A 2 -21.59 -4.41 -2.59
C LYS A 2 -20.05 -4.46 -2.57
N GLU A 3 -19.44 -5.41 -3.28
CA GLU A 3 -17.97 -5.53 -3.31
C GLU A 3 -17.30 -4.45 -4.16
N ILE A 4 -17.92 -4.05 -5.26
CA ILE A 4 -17.40 -3.02 -6.17
C ILE A 4 -17.33 -1.67 -5.45
N GLU A 5 -18.42 -1.30 -4.76
CA GLU A 5 -18.49 -0.08 -3.94
C GLU A 5 -17.44 -0.08 -2.82
N ARG A 6 -17.10 -1.26 -2.30
CA ARG A 6 -16.03 -1.44 -1.31
C ARG A 6 -14.66 -1.14 -1.90
N TYR A 7 -14.37 -1.61 -3.11
CA TYR A 7 -13.09 -1.32 -3.78
C TYR A 7 -12.95 0.18 -4.11
N TYR A 8 -14.00 0.82 -4.61
CA TYR A 8 -14.00 2.28 -4.81
C TYR A 8 -13.77 3.03 -3.50
N ARG A 9 -14.43 2.63 -2.40
CA ARG A 9 -14.20 3.22 -1.08
C ARG A 9 -12.78 3.01 -0.55
N VAL A 10 -12.16 1.86 -0.81
CA VAL A 10 -10.76 1.58 -0.42
C VAL A 10 -9.79 2.45 -1.22
N LEU A 11 -10.07 2.69 -2.50
CA LEU A 11 -9.32 3.60 -3.35
C LEU A 11 -9.62 5.08 -3.07
N GLY A 12 -10.63 5.38 -2.23
CA GLY A 12 -11.07 6.75 -1.93
C GLY A 12 -11.86 7.42 -3.06
N LEU A 13 -12.38 6.63 -4.00
CA LEU A 13 -13.06 7.10 -5.21
C LEU A 13 -14.58 6.97 -5.10
N GLU A 14 -15.29 7.83 -5.83
CA GLU A 14 -16.75 7.75 -5.96
C GLU A 14 -17.17 6.63 -6.93
N VAL A 15 -18.34 6.05 -6.68
CA VAL A 15 -18.90 4.98 -7.53
C VAL A 15 -19.33 5.61 -8.85
N GLY A 16 -18.54 5.38 -9.90
CA GLY A 16 -18.70 6.03 -11.20
C GLY A 16 -17.50 6.85 -11.66
N ALA A 17 -16.41 6.87 -10.88
CA ALA A 17 -15.13 7.44 -11.31
C ALA A 17 -14.62 6.76 -12.59
N SER A 18 -13.97 7.54 -13.46
CA SER A 18 -13.38 7.06 -14.70
C SER A 18 -12.24 6.07 -14.43
N LEU A 19 -11.99 5.19 -15.40
CA LEU A 19 -10.86 4.24 -15.32
C LEU A 19 -9.50 4.93 -15.11
N GLU A 20 -9.36 6.17 -15.58
CA GLU A 20 -8.16 6.99 -15.39
C GLU A 20 -7.95 7.37 -13.92
N ASP A 21 -8.99 7.87 -13.23
CA ASP A 21 -8.95 8.16 -11.79
C ASP A 21 -8.62 6.92 -10.95
N ILE A 22 -9.17 5.76 -11.33
CA ILE A 22 -8.87 4.48 -10.66
C ILE A 22 -7.40 4.14 -10.76
N ASN A 23 -6.81 4.34 -11.95
CA ASN A 23 -5.43 4.02 -12.22
C ASN A 23 -4.47 4.99 -11.51
N GLU A 24 -4.83 6.27 -11.44
CA GLU A 24 -4.08 7.28 -10.70
C GLU A 24 -4.11 7.01 -9.18
N ALA A 25 -5.30 6.83 -8.60
CA ALA A 25 -5.45 6.52 -7.18
C ALA A 25 -4.71 5.22 -6.79
N TYR A 26 -4.77 4.20 -7.64
CA TYR A 26 -4.03 2.95 -7.42
C TYR A 26 -2.50 3.17 -7.41
N ARG A 27 -1.97 3.98 -8.34
CA ARG A 27 -0.53 4.27 -8.41
C ARG A 27 -0.06 5.05 -7.19
N ASP A 28 -0.85 6.01 -6.71
CA ASP A 28 -0.53 6.79 -5.52
C ASP A 28 -0.53 5.89 -4.26
N LEU A 29 -1.57 5.06 -4.10
CA LEU A 29 -1.66 4.11 -3.00
C LEU A 29 -0.48 3.11 -3.02
N ALA A 30 -0.17 2.55 -4.20
CA ALA A 30 0.96 1.64 -4.35
C ALA A 30 2.28 2.31 -3.96
N PHE A 31 2.47 3.59 -4.32
CA PHE A 31 3.65 4.38 -3.99
C PHE A 31 3.79 4.65 -2.49
N ILE A 32 2.68 4.88 -1.78
CA ILE A 32 2.64 5.05 -0.31
C ILE A 32 2.96 3.73 0.39
N TRP A 33 2.37 2.63 -0.08
CA TRP A 33 2.49 1.31 0.55
C TRP A 33 3.67 0.48 0.05
N HIS A 34 4.51 1.03 -0.84
CA HIS A 34 5.64 0.29 -1.40
C HIS A 34 6.60 -0.16 -0.30
N PRO A 35 6.85 -1.47 -0.14
CA PRO A 35 7.68 -2.02 0.94
C PRO A 35 9.16 -1.64 0.80
N ASP A 36 9.56 -1.06 -0.33
CA ASP A 36 10.89 -0.52 -0.58
C ASP A 36 11.19 0.74 0.26
N ARG A 37 10.14 1.46 0.71
CA ARG A 37 10.25 2.56 1.67
C ARG A 37 10.33 2.10 3.11
N LEU A 38 10.02 0.83 3.39
CA LEU A 38 10.28 0.27 4.71
C LEU A 38 11.78 0.06 4.81
N PRO A 39 12.47 0.75 5.75
CA PRO A 39 13.92 0.60 5.88
C PRO A 39 14.24 -0.88 6.04
N LYS A 40 15.00 -1.42 5.08
CA LYS A 40 15.44 -2.82 5.01
C LYS A 40 16.32 -3.25 6.19
N THR A 41 16.53 -2.36 7.16
CA THR A 41 17.40 -2.50 8.33
C THR A 41 16.72 -3.18 9.52
N MET A 42 15.59 -3.88 9.33
CA MET A 42 15.10 -4.81 10.38
C MET A 42 16.03 -6.02 10.59
N LYS A 43 17.06 -6.21 9.74
CA LYS A 43 18.10 -7.23 9.94
C LYS A 43 19.31 -6.74 10.75
N ASP A 44 19.46 -5.42 10.94
CA ASP A 44 20.58 -4.82 11.68
C ASP A 44 20.24 -4.45 13.13
N CYS A 45 18.95 -4.48 13.50
CA CYS A 45 18.49 -4.23 14.88
C CYS A 45 18.44 -5.47 15.78
N TRP A 46 19.05 -6.60 15.39
CA TRP A 46 19.29 -7.67 16.35
C TRP A 46 20.66 -7.46 17.01
N PRO A 47 20.74 -7.10 18.31
CA PRO A 47 22.01 -7.12 19.01
C PRO A 47 22.55 -8.55 18.93
N LYS A 48 23.71 -8.74 18.29
CA LYS A 48 24.45 -10.01 18.23
C LYS A 48 25.04 -10.41 19.60
N GLN A 49 24.26 -10.34 20.68
CA GLN A 49 24.64 -10.80 22.02
C GLN A 49 24.37 -12.29 22.23
N TRP A 50 23.64 -12.96 21.33
CA TRP A 50 23.25 -14.37 21.49
C TRP A 50 23.94 -15.34 20.52
N LEU A 51 25.17 -15.03 20.12
CA LEU A 51 26.09 -16.01 19.54
C LEU A 51 27.28 -16.17 20.50
N SER A 52 27.02 -16.89 21.60
CA SER A 52 28.04 -17.57 22.38
C SER A 52 27.47 -18.89 22.91
#